data_AF-A0A151QYA7-F1
#
_entry.id   AF-A0A151QYA7-F1
#
_cell.length_a   1.000
_cell.length_b   1.000
_cell.length_c   1.000
_cell.angle_alpha   90.00
_cell.angle_beta   90.00
_cell.angle_gamma   90.00
#
_symmetry.space_group_name_H-M   'P 1'
#
loop_
_entity.id
_entity.type
_entity.pdbx_description
1 polymer ?
#
loop_
_entity_poly.entity_id
_entity_poly.type
_entity_poly.pdbx_seq_one_letter_code
_entity_poly.pdbx_strand_id
1 'polypeptide(L)'
;MTTNLIESVNLVLKKIRNLPICSMIMTTYTRCNKFFIERGKEVDAMINVEHLYLEITTKTILDAQSKANTHRVITFDRTSTRFLVEEVQHLVEV
;
A
#
# COMPACT_ATOMS: atom_id res chain seq x y z
N MET A 1 0.09 -32.15 -14.83
CA MET A 1 1.52 -31.93 -14.52
C MET A 1 1.58 -30.88 -13.43
N THR A 2 1.62 -31.32 -12.17
CA THR A 2 1.70 -30.45 -11.00
C THR A 2 3.18 -30.22 -10.70
N THR A 3 3.71 -29.05 -11.06
CA THR A 3 5.08 -28.68 -10.68
C THR A 3 5.13 -28.56 -9.15
N ASN A 4 5.72 -29.58 -8.53
CA ASN A 4 5.88 -29.64 -7.09
C ASN A 4 6.69 -28.40 -6.66
N LEU A 5 6.23 -27.68 -5.63
CA LEU A 5 6.91 -26.51 -5.07
C LEU A 5 8.40 -26.80 -4.79
N ILE A 6 8.69 -28.01 -4.33
CA ILE A 6 10.05 -28.49 -4.07
C ILE A 6 10.90 -28.47 -5.34
N GLU A 7 10.34 -28.88 -6.48
CA GLU A 7 11.03 -28.93 -7.76
C GLU A 7 11.32 -27.52 -8.30
N SER A 8 10.34 -26.61 -8.17
CA SER A 8 10.51 -25.18 -8.50
C SER A 8 11.59 -24.51 -7.66
N VAL A 9 11.60 -24.76 -6.34
CA VAL A 9 12.63 -24.25 -5.43
C VAL A 9 14.01 -24.82 -5.77
N ASN A 10 14.09 -26.12 -6.07
CA ASN A 10 15.35 -26.77 -6.40
C ASN A 10 15.94 -26.28 -7.75
N LEU A 11 15.08 -25.98 -8.73
CA LEU A 11 15.49 -25.36 -10.00
C LEU A 11 16.04 -23.95 -9.82
N VAL A 12 15.40 -23.15 -8.96
CA VAL A 12 15.89 -21.81 -8.60
C VAL A 12 17.25 -21.95 -7.93
N LEU A 13 17.37 -22.76 -6.87
CA LEU A 13 18.63 -22.96 -6.13
C LEU A 13 19.77 -23.49 -7.02
N LYS A 14 19.49 -24.42 -7.94
CA LYS A 14 20.49 -24.91 -8.92
C LYS A 14 20.99 -23.82 -9.85
N LYS A 15 20.13 -22.90 -10.29
CA LYS A 15 20.54 -21.76 -11.15
C LYS A 15 21.43 -20.76 -10.40
N ILE A 16 21.20 -20.53 -9.11
CA ILE A 16 21.95 -19.54 -8.32
C ILE A 16 23.25 -20.09 -7.73
N ARG A 17 23.44 -21.42 -7.66
CA ARG A 17 24.59 -22.07 -7.02
C ARG A 17 25.96 -21.65 -7.56
N ASN A 18 26.01 -21.16 -8.80
CA ASN A 18 27.25 -20.75 -9.47
C ASN A 18 27.31 -19.24 -9.74
N LEU A 19 26.36 -18.45 -9.24
CA LEU A 19 26.44 -16.99 -9.35
C LEU A 19 27.34 -16.46 -8.25
N PRO A 20 28.23 -15.50 -8.55
CA PRO A 20 28.98 -14.81 -7.51
C PRO A 20 27.98 -14.19 -6.51
N ILE A 21 28.20 -14.40 -5.22
CA ILE A 21 27.39 -13.79 -4.14
C ILE A 21 27.26 -12.28 -4.37
N CYS A 22 28.33 -11.64 -4.83
CA CYS A 22 28.35 -10.23 -5.22
C CYS A 22 27.33 -9.89 -6.33
N SER A 23 27.16 -10.73 -7.34
CA SER A 23 26.19 -10.51 -8.43
C SER A 23 24.75 -10.58 -7.93
N MET A 24 24.46 -11.51 -7.01
CA MET A 24 23.15 -11.60 -6.35
C MET A 24 22.87 -10.36 -5.50
N ILE A 25 23.83 -9.96 -4.66
CA ILE A 25 23.72 -8.75 -3.82
C ILE A 25 23.51 -7.51 -4.69
N MET A 26 24.31 -7.35 -5.74
CA MET A 26 24.22 -6.22 -6.67
C MET A 26 22.85 -6.16 -7.35
N THR A 27 22.33 -7.30 -7.81
CA THR A 27 21.01 -7.39 -8.45
C THR A 27 19.89 -7.02 -7.48
N THR A 28 19.92 -7.58 -6.26
CA THR A 28 18.92 -7.28 -5.22
C THR A 28 18.98 -5.80 -4.84
N TYR A 29 20.17 -5.28 -4.56
CA TYR A 29 20.37 -3.88 -4.19
C TYR A 29 19.89 -2.92 -5.28
N THR A 30 20.22 -3.20 -6.55
CA THR A 30 19.80 -2.38 -7.69
C THR A 30 18.28 -2.35 -7.82
N ARG A 31 17.61 -3.50 -7.67
CA ARG A 31 16.15 -3.60 -7.72
C ARG A 31 15.50 -2.83 -6.56
N CYS A 32 16.02 -3.00 -5.35
CA CYS A 32 15.54 -2.26 -4.18
C CYS A 32 15.72 -0.75 -4.37
N ASN A 33 16.91 -0.30 -4.79
CA ASN A 33 17.20 1.10 -5.00
C ASN A 33 16.25 1.73 -6.03
N LYS A 34 16.05 1.07 -7.17
CA LYS A 34 15.09 1.54 -8.17
C LYS A 34 13.67 1.67 -7.60
N PHE A 35 13.21 0.65 -6.88
CA PHE A 35 11.90 0.65 -6.25
C PHE A 35 11.73 1.80 -5.24
N PHE A 36 12.72 2.02 -4.38
CA PHE A 36 12.64 3.09 -3.38
C PHE A 36 12.70 4.49 -4.00
N ILE A 37 13.47 4.68 -5.07
CA ILE A 37 13.49 5.95 -5.82
C ILE A 37 12.12 6.23 -6.45
N GLU A 38 11.50 5.23 -7.09
CA GLU A 38 10.17 5.38 -7.69
C GLU A 38 9.10 5.69 -6.63
N ARG A 39 9.11 4.95 -5.51
CA ARG A 39 8.22 5.22 -4.37
C ARG A 39 8.45 6.60 -3.76
N GLY A 40 9.70 7.03 -3.63
CA GLY A 40 10.03 8.37 -3.12
C GLY A 40 9.44 9.47 -3.99
N LYS A 41 9.56 9.35 -5.31
CA LYS A 41 8.95 10.31 -6.26
C LYS A 41 7.42 10.35 -6.16
N GLU A 42 6.77 9.20 -6.00
CA GLU A 42 5.32 9.15 -5.80
C GLU A 42 4.92 9.86 -4.51
N VAL A 43 5.61 9.61 -3.39
CA VAL A 43 5.35 10.27 -2.11
C VAL A 43 5.63 11.77 -2.18
N ASP A 44 6.72 12.20 -2.82
CA ASP A 44 7.03 13.62 -3.01
C ASP A 44 5.95 14.33 -3.84
N ALA A 45 5.49 13.70 -4.93
CA ALA A 45 4.39 14.23 -5.75
C ALA A 45 3.09 14.37 -4.92
N MET A 46 2.82 13.41 -4.04
CA MET A 46 1.66 13.47 -3.14
C MET A 46 1.76 14.59 -2.11
N ILE A 47 2.93 14.77 -1.48
CA ILE A 47 3.17 15.86 -0.51
C ILE A 47 2.97 17.21 -1.19
N ASN A 48 3.46 17.39 -2.43
CA ASN A 48 3.30 18.62 -3.20
C ASN A 48 1.84 18.99 -3.52
N VAL A 49 0.94 18.00 -3.52
CA VAL A 49 -0.50 18.18 -3.76
C VAL A 49 -1.28 18.13 -2.43
N GLU A 50 -0.58 18.20 -1.28
CA GLU A 50 -1.15 18.16 0.08
C GLU A 50 -2.03 16.91 0.35
N HIS A 51 -1.80 15.82 -0.38
CA HIS A 51 -2.52 14.57 -0.14
C HIS A 51 -2.03 13.92 1.17
N LEU A 52 -2.94 13.82 2.15
CA LEU A 52 -2.65 13.22 3.46
C LEU A 52 -2.44 11.70 3.42
N TYR A 53 -2.99 11.03 2.40
CA TYR A 53 -3.02 9.57 2.30
C TYR A 53 -2.72 9.08 0.88
N LEU A 54 -2.18 7.86 0.77
CA LEU A 54 -2.00 7.14 -0.49
C LEU A 54 -3.29 7.15 -1.31
N GLU A 55 -3.19 7.24 -2.64
CA GLU A 55 -4.34 7.26 -3.55
C GLU A 55 -5.33 6.11 -3.27
N ILE A 56 -4.81 4.90 -3.04
CA ILE A 56 -5.61 3.72 -2.69
C ILE A 56 -6.40 3.97 -1.40
N THR A 57 -5.75 4.47 -0.36
CA THR A 57 -6.39 4.77 0.93
C THR A 57 -7.43 5.87 0.79
N THR A 58 -7.12 6.95 0.07
CA THR A 58 -8.07 8.03 -0.24
C THR A 58 -9.31 7.49 -0.95
N LYS A 59 -9.12 6.63 -1.96
CA LYS A 59 -10.22 6.00 -2.69
C LYS A 59 -11.08 5.11 -1.79
N THR A 60 -10.46 4.32 -0.92
CA THR A 60 -11.18 3.48 0.04
C THR A 60 -11.98 4.32 1.05
N ILE A 61 -11.42 5.42 1.54
CA ILE A 61 -12.12 6.34 2.45
C ILE A 61 -13.34 6.94 1.74
N LEU A 62 -13.18 7.43 0.51
CA LEU A 62 -14.27 8.02 -0.27
C LEU A 62 -15.37 7.00 -0.60
N ASP A 63 -15.02 5.77 -0.95
CA ASP A 63 -15.98 4.69 -1.20
C ASP A 63 -16.72 4.27 0.09
N ALA A 64 -16.04 4.26 1.24
CA ALA A 64 -16.68 4.00 2.52
C ALA A 64 -17.63 5.14 2.92
N GLN A 65 -17.21 6.40 2.71
CA GLN A 65 -18.04 7.57 2.98
C GLN A 65 -19.28 7.64 2.08
N SER A 66 -19.17 7.31 0.80
CA SER A 66 -20.31 7.32 -0.13
C SER A 66 -21.38 6.28 0.21
N LYS A 67 -21.00 5.20 0.92
CA LYS A 67 -21.91 4.16 1.42
C LYS A 67 -22.47 4.46 2.80
N ALA A 68 -21.92 5.45 3.52
CA ALA A 68 -22.37 5.80 4.85
C ALA A 68 -23.54 6.78 4.77
N ASN A 69 -24.69 6.40 5.35
CA ASN A 69 -25.92 7.18 5.23
C ASN A 69 -26.15 8.16 6.39
N THR A 70 -25.60 7.87 7.56
CA THR A 70 -25.97 8.53 8.82
C THR A 70 -24.80 9.20 9.52
N HIS A 71 -23.57 8.89 9.14
CA HIS A 71 -22.40 9.34 9.89
C HIS A 71 -21.21 9.56 8.97
N ARG A 72 -20.38 10.55 9.31
CA ARG A 72 -19.12 10.85 8.64
C ARG A 72 -18.00 10.89 9.67
N VAL A 73 -16.94 10.13 9.42
CA VAL A 73 -15.71 10.18 10.22
C VAL A 73 -14.96 11.48 9.88
N ILE A 74 -14.68 12.30 10.88
CA ILE A 74 -13.97 13.58 10.76
C ILE A 74 -12.47 13.38 10.95
N THR A 75 -12.06 12.73 12.04
CA THR A 75 -10.66 12.43 12.33
C THR A 75 -10.51 11.09 13.05
N PHE A 76 -9.31 10.51 12.94
CA PHE A 76 -8.90 9.34 13.69
C PHE A 76 -7.61 9.67 14.45
N ASP A 77 -7.65 9.54 15.78
CA ASP A 77 -6.45 9.63 16.61
C ASP A 77 -5.83 8.24 16.78
N ARG A 78 -4.63 8.08 16.23
CA ARG A 78 -3.87 6.83 16.30
C ARG A 78 -3.40 6.48 17.71
N THR A 79 -3.13 7.49 18.56
CA THR A 79 -2.60 7.27 19.91
C THR A 79 -3.68 6.72 20.83
N SER A 80 -4.85 7.34 20.81
CA SER A 80 -6.00 6.88 21.59
C SER A 80 -6.82 5.81 20.89
N THR A 81 -6.58 5.54 19.60
CA THR A 81 -7.38 4.65 18.74
C THR A 81 -8.87 5.04 18.70
N ARG A 82 -9.16 6.34 18.72
CA ARG A 82 -10.53 6.88 18.75
C ARG A 82 -10.86 7.62 17.46
N PHE A 83 -12.12 7.49 17.03
CA PHE A 83 -12.68 8.24 15.91
C PHE A 83 -13.52 9.39 16.44
N LEU A 84 -13.36 10.57 15.83
CA LEU A 84 -14.35 11.64 15.90
C LEU A 84 -15.32 11.45 14.73
N VAL A 85 -16.60 11.29 15.07
CA VAL A 85 -17.66 11.00 14.10
C VAL A 85 -18.74 12.07 14.23
N GLU A 86 -19.18 12.60 13.11
CA GLU A 86 -20.30 13.52 13.00
C GLU A 86 -21.51 12.74 12.45
N GLU A 87 -22.66 12.87 13.10
CA GLU A 87 -23.92 12.33 12.59
C GLU A 87 -24.50 13.28 11.54
N VAL A 88 -24.78 12.74 10.35
CA VAL A 88 -25.36 13.49 9.24
C VAL A 88 -26.84 13.13 9.18
N GLN A 89 -27.70 14.00 9.71
CA GLN A 89 -29.14 13.87 9.56
C GLN A 89 -29.53 14.23 8.12
N HIS A 90 -29.87 13.23 7.31
CA HIS A 90 -30.71 13.49 6.15
C HIS A 90 -32.12 13.82 6.65
N LEU A 91 -32.47 15.11 6.67
CA LEU A 91 -33.86 15.54 6.74
C LEU A 91 -34.56 14.97 5.51
N VAL A 92 -35.30 13.88 5.70
CA VAL A 92 -36.30 13.44 4.73
C VAL A 92 -37.39 14.51 4.77
N GLU A 93 -37.38 15.41 3.79
CA GLU A 93 -38.56 16.23 3.50
C GLU A 93 -39.70 15.27 3.14
N VAL A 94 -40.72 15.23 4.01
CA VAL A 94 -41.96 14.46 3.86
C VAL A 94 -42.92 15.20 2.95
#